data_AF-A0A235EVR2-F1
#
_entry.id   AF-A0A235EVR2-F1
#
_cell.length_a   1.000
_cell.length_b   1.000
_cell.length_c   1.000
_cell.angle_alpha   90.00
_cell.angle_beta   90.00
_cell.angle_gamma   90.00
#
_symmetry.space_group_name_H-M   'P 1'
#
loop_
_entity.id
_entity.type
_entity.pdbx_description
1 polymer ?
#
loop_
_entity_poly.entity_id
_entity_poly.type
_entity_poly.pdbx_seq_one_letter_code
_entity_poly.pdbx_strand_id
1 'polypeptide(L)'
;MHNDLPRFPLFAGAVLAALGVALGAFGAHGLRSLLDDAALAWWQTAVQYQMWHAIGLVALGAARLPRSLLPAVMLAAGTVIFAGTLYAMALGGPRWLGAVTPVGGSLMILGWLVVAWRVLRATPRGF
;
A
#
# COMPACT_ATOMS: atom_id res chain seq x y z
N MET A 1 8.58 17.02 26.60
CA MET A 1 7.76 15.83 26.28
C MET A 1 8.11 15.41 24.85
N HIS A 2 8.99 14.43 24.67
CA HIS A 2 9.34 13.94 23.32
C HIS A 2 8.08 13.36 22.70
N ASN A 3 7.56 14.04 21.69
CA ASN A 3 6.47 13.51 20.91
C ASN A 3 7.07 12.46 19.97
N ASP A 4 7.23 11.22 20.45
CA ASP A 4 7.58 10.13 19.55
C ASP A 4 6.43 9.99 18.53
N LEU A 5 6.77 10.27 17.27
CA LEU A 5 5.89 10.02 16.14
C LEU A 5 5.76 8.50 16.02
N PRO A 6 4.55 7.96 15.75
CA PRO A 6 4.41 6.54 15.45
C PRO A 6 5.33 6.20 14.27
N ARG A 7 6.35 5.36 14.50
CA ARG A 7 7.36 5.00 13.49
C ARG A 7 6.87 3.93 12.50
N PHE A 8 5.77 3.26 12.84
CA PHE A 8 5.20 2.18 12.04
C PHE A 8 4.88 2.58 10.59
N PRO A 9 4.20 3.71 10.29
CA PRO A 9 3.89 4.08 8.91
C PRO A 9 5.16 4.33 8.08
N LEU A 10 6.17 4.99 8.65
CA LEU A 10 7.47 5.19 7.99
C LEU A 10 8.16 3.85 7.71
N PHE A 11 8.23 2.98 8.71
CA PHE A 11 8.83 1.65 8.57
C PHE A 11 8.11 0.81 7.51
N ALA A 12 6.78 0.67 7.62
CA ALA A 12 5.98 -0.11 6.69
C ALA A 12 6.06 0.46 5.27
N GLY A 13 5.97 1.78 5.11
CA GLY A 13 6.08 2.45 3.83
C GLY A 13 7.45 2.24 3.19
N ALA A 14 8.55 2.36 3.94
CA ALA A 14 9.91 2.14 3.43
C ALA A 14 10.11 0.67 2.98
N VAL A 15 9.64 -0.30 3.77
CA VAL A 15 9.73 -1.73 3.41
C VAL A 15 8.89 -2.03 2.17
N LEU A 16 7.65 -1.56 2.11
CA LEU A 16 6.78 -1.76 0.95
C LEU A 16 7.34 -1.08 -0.30
N ALA A 17 7.96 0.09 -0.19
CA ALA A 17 8.60 0.77 -1.31
C ALA A 17 9.82 -0.02 -1.80
N ALA A 18 10.69 -0.49 -0.90
CA ALA A 18 11.86 -1.30 -1.27
C ALA A 18 11.44 -2.58 -2.00
N LEU A 19 10.43 -3.28 -1.48
CA LEU A 19 9.85 -4.45 -2.14
C LEU A 19 9.20 -4.09 -3.48
N GLY A 20 8.54 -2.94 -3.58
CA GLY A 20 7.85 -2.52 -4.80
C GLY A 20 8.84 -2.22 -5.93
N VAL A 21 9.98 -1.60 -5.61
CA VAL A 21 11.09 -1.42 -6.55
C VAL A 21 11.66 -2.76 -7.00
N ALA A 22 11.92 -3.68 -6.07
CA ALA A 22 12.45 -5.00 -6.40
C ALA A 22 11.50 -5.80 -7.29
N LEU A 23 10.22 -5.87 -6.93
CA LEU A 23 9.18 -6.58 -7.68
C LEU A 23 8.87 -5.90 -9.02
N GLY A 24 8.92 -4.57 -9.09
CA GLY A 24 8.81 -3.83 -10.34
C GLY A 24 9.92 -4.16 -11.32
N ALA A 25 11.17 -4.13 -10.85
CA ALA A 25 12.33 -4.50 -11.66
C ALA A 25 12.26 -5.97 -12.12
N PHE A 26 11.90 -6.88 -11.21
CA PHE A 26 11.72 -8.30 -11.52
C PHE A 26 10.60 -8.53 -12.55
N GLY A 27 9.48 -7.81 -12.44
CA GLY A 27 8.40 -7.85 -13.43
C GLY A 27 8.84 -7.42 -14.83
N ALA A 28 9.58 -6.30 -14.90
CA ALA A 28 10.00 -5.72 -16.18
C ALA A 28 11.09 -6.55 -16.90
N HIS A 29 12.01 -7.17 -16.16
CA HIS A 29 13.18 -7.85 -16.74
C HIS A 29 13.11 -9.37 -16.61
N GLY A 30 12.61 -9.89 -15.49
CA GLY A 30 12.61 -11.32 -15.17
C GLY A 30 11.35 -12.07 -15.59
N LEU A 31 10.19 -11.40 -15.61
CA LEU A 31 8.90 -12.05 -15.86
C LEU A 31 8.30 -11.75 -17.24
N ARG A 32 8.77 -10.73 -17.95
CA ARG A 32 8.15 -10.25 -19.20
C ARG A 32 8.06 -11.31 -20.30
N SER A 33 9.01 -12.23 -20.40
CA SER A 33 9.01 -13.33 -21.37
C SER A 33 8.37 -14.62 -20.83
N LEU A 34 8.02 -14.67 -19.54
CA LEU A 34 7.52 -15.86 -18.85
C LEU A 34 6.01 -15.81 -18.60
N LEU A 35 5.46 -14.61 -18.42
CA LEU A 35 4.04 -14.41 -18.15
C LEU A 35 3.28 -14.03 -19.42
N ASP A 36 2.04 -14.48 -19.51
CA ASP A 36 1.08 -13.95 -20.49
C ASP A 36 0.71 -12.50 -20.18
N ASP A 37 0.07 -11.81 -21.13
CA ASP A 37 -0.27 -10.40 -21.00
C ASP A 37 -1.18 -10.11 -19.80
N ALA A 38 -2.08 -11.05 -19.46
CA ALA A 38 -3.02 -10.89 -18.35
C ALA A 38 -2.32 -11.00 -16.99
N ALA A 39 -1.45 -12.00 -16.82
CA ALA A 39 -0.64 -12.19 -15.63
C ALA A 39 0.36 -11.05 -15.45
N LEU A 40 0.98 -10.60 -16.53
CA LEU A 40 1.87 -9.43 -16.50
C LEU A 40 1.09 -8.16 -16.11
N ALA A 41 -0.12 -7.96 -16.63
CA ALA A 41 -0.97 -6.84 -16.24
C ALA A 41 -1.29 -6.87 -14.73
N TRP A 42 -1.66 -8.03 -14.17
CA TRP A 42 -1.88 -8.17 -12.73
C TRP A 42 -0.65 -7.82 -11.91
N TRP A 43 0.53 -8.30 -12.33
CA TRP A 43 1.81 -7.96 -11.69
C TRP A 43 2.05 -6.45 -11.67
N GLN A 44 1.87 -5.78 -12.82
CA GLN A 44 2.08 -4.33 -12.92
C GLN A 44 1.07 -3.54 -12.07
N THR A 45 -0.20 -3.97 -12.03
CA THR A 45 -1.21 -3.36 -11.14
C THR A 45 -0.83 -3.54 -9.67
N ALA A 46 -0.33 -4.71 -9.27
CA ALA A 46 0.13 -4.97 -7.90
C ALA A 46 1.27 -4.03 -7.49
N VAL A 47 2.31 -3.92 -8.33
CA VAL A 47 3.45 -3.02 -8.11
C VAL A 47 2.99 -1.56 -8.00
N GLN A 48 2.11 -1.13 -8.90
CA GLN A 48 1.63 0.25 -8.92
C GLN A 48 0.88 0.60 -7.63
N TYR A 49 -0.10 -0.22 -7.22
CA TYR A 49 -0.86 0.04 -6.00
C TYR A 49 0.03 -0.04 -4.75
N GLN A 50 0.97 -1.00 -4.71
CA GLN A 50 1.95 -1.11 -3.64
C GLN A 50 2.78 0.16 -3.50
N MET A 51 3.33 0.68 -4.59
CA MET A 51 4.18 1.87 -4.57
C MET A 51 3.41 3.12 -4.14
N TRP A 52 2.18 3.33 -4.64
CA TRP A 52 1.37 4.48 -4.24
C TRP A 52 1.07 4.49 -2.74
N HIS A 53 0.75 3.33 -2.17
CA HIS A 53 0.40 3.22 -0.76
C HIS A 53 1.63 3.19 0.14
N ALA A 54 2.76 2.66 -0.34
CA ALA A 54 4.05 2.78 0.33
C ALA A 54 4.47 4.26 0.49
N ILE A 55 4.38 5.05 -0.58
CA ILE A 55 4.66 6.50 -0.53
C ILE A 55 3.66 7.21 0.39
N GLY A 56 2.38 6.85 0.31
CA GLY A 56 1.34 7.37 1.22
C GLY A 56 1.64 7.09 2.70
N LEU A 57 2.14 5.90 3.03
CA LEU A 57 2.55 5.52 4.39
C LEU A 57 3.78 6.30 4.87
N VAL A 58 4.78 6.50 4.01
CA VAL A 58 5.94 7.36 4.30
C VAL A 58 5.49 8.79 4.57
N ALA A 59 4.63 9.35 3.71
CA ALA A 59 4.09 10.69 3.87
C ALA A 59 3.27 10.81 5.18
N LEU A 60 2.43 9.82 5.49
CA LEU A 60 1.64 9.81 6.72
C LEU A 60 2.51 9.77 7.98
N GLY A 61 3.61 9.01 7.96
CA GLY A 61 4.53 8.93 9.09
C GLY A 61 5.45 10.14 9.23
N ALA A 62 5.71 10.88 8.14
CA ALA A 62 6.40 12.16 8.15
C ALA A 62 5.48 13.34 8.56
N ALA A 63 4.18 13.20 8.35
CA ALA A 63 3.20 14.24 8.66
C ALA A 63 2.99 14.38 10.19
N ARG A 64 2.85 15.62 10.67
CA ARG A 64 2.57 15.94 12.09
C ARG A 64 1.08 15.83 12.44
N LEU A 65 0.42 14.78 11.95
CA LEU A 65 -1.00 14.52 12.18
C LEU A 65 -1.27 13.98 13.60
N PRO A 66 -2.52 14.08 14.11
CA PRO A 66 -2.90 13.50 15.39
C PRO A 66 -2.55 12.01 15.47
N ARG A 67 -2.20 11.51 16.64
CA ARG A 67 -1.70 10.14 16.85
C ARG A 67 -2.78 9.08 16.61
N SER A 68 -2.80 8.45 15.43
CA SER A 68 -3.46 7.15 15.25
C SER A 68 -2.75 6.34 14.20
N LEU A 69 -2.57 5.06 14.51
CA LEU A 69 -2.06 4.06 13.60
C LEU A 69 -3.14 3.50 12.67
N LEU A 70 -4.43 3.73 12.95
CA LEU A 70 -5.53 3.15 12.20
C LEU A 70 -5.42 3.34 10.68
N PRO A 71 -5.31 4.56 10.13
CA PRO A 71 -5.18 4.73 8.67
C PRO A 71 -3.94 4.03 8.12
N ALA A 72 -2.82 4.05 8.85
CA ALA A 72 -1.60 3.38 8.42
C ALA A 72 -1.73 1.85 8.39
N VAL A 73 -2.38 1.26 9.40
CA VAL A 73 -2.65 -0.19 9.44
C VAL A 73 -3.58 -0.59 8.30
N MET A 74 -4.63 0.20 8.03
CA MET A 74 -5.57 -0.05 6.94
C MET A 74 -4.89 0.02 5.57
N LEU A 75 -4.07 1.06 5.34
CA LEU A 75 -3.31 1.21 4.11
C LEU A 75 -2.30 0.07 3.94
N ALA A 76 -1.52 -0.27 4.98
CA ALA A 76 -0.52 -1.33 4.93
C ALA A 76 -1.15 -2.71 4.71
N ALA A 77 -2.16 -3.08 5.51
CA ALA A 77 -2.85 -4.37 5.37
C ALA A 77 -3.59 -4.45 4.03
N GLY A 78 -4.27 -3.38 3.62
CA GLY A 78 -4.95 -3.29 2.33
C GLY A 78 -3.99 -3.47 1.16
N THR A 79 -2.80 -2.87 1.25
CA THR A 79 -1.74 -2.99 0.23
C THR A 79 -1.23 -4.42 0.14
N VAL A 80 -0.90 -5.05 1.28
CA VAL A 80 -0.38 -6.42 1.30
C VAL A 80 -1.41 -7.40 0.75
N ILE A 81 -2.69 -7.26 1.13
CA ILE A 81 -3.76 -8.11 0.60
C ILE A 81 -3.94 -7.88 -0.90
N PHE A 82 -4.13 -6.63 -1.33
CA PHE A 82 -4.41 -6.31 -2.73
C PHE A 82 -3.25 -6.67 -3.67
N ALA A 83 -2.03 -6.24 -3.35
CA ALA A 83 -0.88 -6.52 -4.18
C ALA A 83 -0.49 -8.00 -4.09
N GLY A 84 -0.54 -8.59 -2.89
CA GLY A 84 -0.23 -10.00 -2.66
C GLY A 84 -1.13 -10.95 -3.45
N THR A 85 -2.43 -10.70 -3.51
CA THR A 85 -3.36 -11.54 -4.29
C THR A 85 -3.09 -11.44 -5.79
N LEU A 86 -2.81 -10.23 -6.30
CA LEU A 86 -2.46 -10.03 -7.70
C LEU A 86 -1.12 -10.67 -8.07
N TYR A 87 -0.09 -10.54 -7.23
CA TYR A 87 1.19 -11.25 -7.42
C TYR A 87 0.99 -12.77 -7.42
N ALA A 88 0.21 -13.30 -6.47
CA ALA A 88 -0.08 -14.73 -6.40
C ALA A 88 -0.77 -15.22 -7.67
N MET A 89 -1.80 -14.50 -8.16
CA MET A 89 -2.48 -14.86 -9.41
C MET A 89 -1.56 -14.76 -10.63
N ALA A 90 -0.69 -13.73 -10.69
CA ALA A 90 0.29 -13.59 -11.76
C ALA A 90 1.28 -14.77 -11.82
N LEU A 91 1.60 -15.38 -10.67
CA LEU A 91 2.49 -16.54 -10.56
C LEU A 91 1.75 -17.90 -10.63
N GLY A 92 0.50 -17.93 -11.13
CA GLY A 92 -0.27 -19.16 -11.32
C GLY A 92 -1.15 -19.56 -10.14
N GLY A 93 -1.33 -18.67 -9.16
CA GLY A 93 -2.29 -18.86 -8.07
C GLY A 93 -3.75 -18.93 -8.57
N PRO A 94 -4.68 -19.45 -7.75
CA PRO A 94 -6.07 -19.61 -8.16
C PRO A 94 -6.75 -18.29 -8.52
N ARG A 95 -7.50 -18.26 -9.64
CA ARG A 95 -8.19 -17.04 -10.11
C ARG A 95 -9.26 -16.52 -9.14
N TRP A 96 -9.80 -17.35 -8.26
CA TRP A 96 -10.75 -16.91 -7.23
C TRP A 96 -10.12 -15.95 -6.21
N LEU A 97 -8.79 -15.90 -6.09
CA LEU A 97 -8.09 -14.88 -5.30
C LEU A 97 -8.42 -13.46 -5.78
N GLY A 98 -8.87 -13.29 -7.02
CA GLY A 98 -9.40 -12.03 -7.52
C GLY A 98 -10.61 -11.52 -6.73
N ALA A 99 -11.38 -12.39 -6.06
CA ALA A 99 -12.46 -11.99 -5.16
C ALA A 99 -11.95 -11.48 -3.79
N VAL A 100 -10.70 -11.80 -3.43
CA VAL A 100 -10.05 -11.29 -2.20
C VAL A 100 -9.43 -9.91 -2.45
N THR A 101 -8.97 -9.64 -3.68
CA THR A 101 -8.38 -8.34 -4.07
C THR A 101 -9.27 -7.13 -3.69
N PRO A 102 -10.61 -7.13 -3.89
CA PRO A 102 -11.50 -6.07 -3.43
C PRO A 102 -11.41 -5.77 -1.93
N VAL A 103 -11.18 -6.77 -1.07
CA VAL A 103 -11.04 -6.55 0.39
C VAL A 103 -9.84 -5.65 0.68
N GLY A 104 -8.71 -5.91 0.02
CA GLY A 104 -7.54 -5.05 0.11
C GLY A 104 -7.82 -3.64 -0.42
N GLY A 105 -8.52 -3.54 -1.55
CA GLY A 105 -8.98 -2.29 -2.14
C GLY A 105 -9.84 -1.45 -1.19
N SER A 106 -10.82 -2.09 -0.55
CA SER A 106 -11.71 -1.45 0.42
C SER A 106 -10.95 -0.94 1.65
N LEU A 107 -9.99 -1.71 2.18
CA LEU A 107 -9.15 -1.25 3.28
C LEU A 107 -8.32 -0.03 2.90
N MET A 108 -7.75 0.00 1.69
CA MET A 108 -7.02 1.15 1.18
C MET A 108 -7.92 2.39 1.05
N ILE A 109 -9.11 2.26 0.46
CA ILE A 109 -10.10 3.33 0.35
C ILE A 109 -10.46 3.87 1.74
N LEU A 110 -10.86 3.00 2.66
CA LEU A 110 -11.24 3.39 4.01
C LEU A 110 -10.07 4.03 4.77
N GLY A 111 -8.85 3.53 4.58
CA GLY A 111 -7.63 4.12 5.15
C GLY A 111 -7.44 5.57 4.73
N TRP A 112 -7.57 5.87 3.44
CA TRP A 112 -7.50 7.24 2.92
C TRP A 112 -8.66 8.12 3.41
N LEU A 113 -9.88 7.60 3.45
CA LEU A 113 -11.04 8.32 4.00
C LEU A 113 -10.83 8.68 5.48
N VAL A 114 -10.24 7.77 6.27
CA VAL A 114 -9.86 8.05 7.66
C VAL A 114 -8.79 9.13 7.73
N VAL A 115 -7.79 9.13 6.84
CA VAL A 115 -6.81 10.24 6.77
C VAL A 115 -7.53 11.57 6.53
N ALA A 116 -8.38 11.65 5.49
CA ALA A 116 -9.12 12.85 5.14
C ALA A 116 -9.99 13.37 6.30
N TRP A 117 -10.74 12.47 6.94
CA TRP A 117 -11.58 12.80 8.09
C TRP A 117 -10.76 13.35 9.27
N ARG A 118 -9.57 12.79 9.53
CA ARG A 118 -8.70 13.25 10.62
C ARG A 118 -8.05 14.60 10.33
N VAL A 119 -7.73 14.88 9.07
CA VAL A 119 -7.26 16.21 8.65
C VAL A 119 -8.35 17.25 8.86
N LEU A 120 -9.60 16.96 8.44
CA LEU A 120 -10.73 17.88 8.62
C LEU A 120 -11.05 18.17 10.10
N ARG A 121 -10.81 17.18 10.99
CA ARG A 121 -11.02 17.35 12.44
C ARG A 121 -9.83 17.90 13.19
N ALA A 122 -8.67 18.02 12.56
CA ALA A 122 -7.53 18.65 13.21
C ALA A 122 -7.81 20.15 13.32
N THR A 123 -8.02 20.66 14.55
CA THR A 123 -8.14 22.10 14.78
C THR A 123 -6.90 22.80 14.21
N PRO A 124 -7.05 23.89 13.44
CA PRO A 124 -5.92 24.68 12.98
C PRO A 124 -5.08 25.06 14.20
N ARG A 125 -3.85 24.56 14.26
CA ARG A 125 -2.89 25.12 15.20
C ARG A 125 -2.46 26.43 14.55
N GLY A 126 -2.91 27.56 15.12
CA GLY A 126 -2.41 28.88 14.74
C GLY A 126 -0.88 28.84 14.70
N PHE A 127 -0.31 29.46 13.67
CA PHE A 127 1.13 29.61 13.51
C PHE A 127 1.75 30.34 14.70
#